data_AF-A0A2I0NDW3-F1
#
_entry.id   AF-A0A2I0NDW3-F1
#
_cell.length_a   1.000
_cell.length_b   1.000
_cell.length_c   1.000
_cell.angle_alpha   90.00
_cell.angle_beta   90.00
_cell.angle_gamma   90.00
#
_symmetry.space_group_name_H-M   'P 1'
#
loop_
_entity.id
_entity.type
_entity.pdbx_description
1 polymer ?
#
loop_
_entity_poly.entity_id
_entity_poly.type
_entity_poly.pdbx_seq_one_letter_code
_entity_poly.pdbx_strand_id
1 'polypeptide(L)'
;MFKKDPDALKCWSLHNVQKCASTQKQLLRDLVPALKVGGTLIYSTCTFATEENEETIDWLLNTYPGLFRLENLDFGSPGFTSASSKTLHPDLAKTRRLFPHKNDSEGFYVAKLIKVKGLEDTNTSQASSNKTSVLPKASDNLLRSFFKEIKLERDCALNLAASAYKIGYKYFFLAPDIYRLLLPFLSSLKPVYLGVHLGDEKKNRLEPAQALALYLSPLLLAPESLFPFSLDQAIDYLRGQEIFTDQKMAEGFKLATFDGFPLGWGNFKQERLKNFFPKSLRNKL
;
A
#
# COMPACT_ATOMS: atom_id res chain seq x y z
N MET A 1 18.45 -13.60 0.80
CA MET A 1 17.41 -14.59 0.40
C MET A 1 17.89 -16.04 0.32
N PHE A 2 19.20 -16.35 0.33
CA PHE A 2 19.70 -17.73 0.15
C PHE A 2 19.12 -18.79 1.10
N LYS A 3 18.76 -18.41 2.34
CA LYS A 3 18.18 -19.34 3.32
C LYS A 3 16.76 -19.78 2.95
N LYS A 4 15.97 -18.92 2.30
CA LYS A 4 14.57 -19.19 1.93
C LYS A 4 14.40 -19.69 0.50
N ASP A 5 15.26 -19.26 -0.41
CA ASP A 5 15.19 -19.58 -1.83
C ASP A 5 16.54 -20.09 -2.34
N PRO A 6 16.70 -21.41 -2.54
CA PRO A 6 17.93 -22.01 -3.07
C PRO A 6 18.30 -21.51 -4.47
N ASP A 7 17.33 -21.09 -5.29
CA ASP A 7 17.60 -20.62 -6.64
C ASP A 7 18.25 -19.23 -6.66
N ALA A 8 18.11 -18.45 -5.58
CA ALA A 8 18.76 -17.16 -5.45
C ALA A 8 20.30 -17.25 -5.54
N LEU A 9 20.90 -18.38 -5.15
CA LEU A 9 22.34 -18.63 -5.29
C LEU A 9 22.78 -18.67 -6.75
N LYS A 10 21.96 -19.24 -7.65
CA LYS A 10 22.27 -19.36 -9.08
C LYS A 10 22.34 -18.00 -9.77
N CYS A 11 21.61 -17.02 -9.24
CA CYS A 11 21.57 -15.66 -9.76
C CYS A 11 22.65 -14.75 -9.14
N TRP A 12 23.43 -15.22 -8.17
CA TRP A 12 24.43 -14.40 -7.52
C TRP A 12 25.76 -14.38 -8.29
N SER A 13 26.32 -13.19 -8.48
CA SER A 13 27.68 -12.98 -8.98
C SER A 13 28.17 -11.60 -8.58
N LEU A 14 29.49 -11.39 -8.52
CA LEU A 14 30.07 -10.06 -8.27
C LEU A 14 29.60 -9.02 -9.30
N HIS A 15 29.47 -9.43 -10.57
CA HIS A 15 28.92 -8.60 -11.62
C HIS A 15 27.49 -8.13 -11.30
N ASN A 16 26.64 -9.04 -10.82
CA ASN A 16 25.26 -8.70 -10.45
C ASN A 16 25.19 -7.77 -9.23
N VAL A 17 26.07 -7.96 -8.23
CA VAL A 17 26.17 -7.04 -7.08
C VAL A 17 26.48 -5.61 -7.55
N GLN A 18 27.47 -5.45 -8.44
CA GLN A 18 27.82 -4.13 -8.99
C GLN A 18 26.69 -3.53 -9.84
N LYS A 19 26.00 -4.35 -10.64
CA LYS A 19 24.83 -3.93 -11.41
C LYS A 19 23.71 -3.43 -10.49
N CYS A 20 23.39 -4.17 -9.43
CA CYS A 20 22.40 -3.78 -8.44
C CYS A 20 22.79 -2.46 -7.75
N ALA A 21 24.03 -2.32 -7.29
CA ALA A 21 24.52 -1.09 -6.68
C ALA A 21 24.40 0.12 -7.62
N SER A 22 24.72 -0.05 -8.92
CA SER A 22 24.54 1.00 -9.93
C SER A 22 23.07 1.40 -10.10
N THR A 23 22.17 0.42 -10.23
CA THR A 23 20.72 0.67 -10.31
C THR A 23 20.19 1.36 -9.05
N GLN A 24 20.62 0.94 -7.86
CA GLN A 24 20.22 1.57 -6.59
C GLN A 24 20.64 3.05 -6.53
N LYS A 25 21.85 3.38 -6.98
CA LYS A 25 22.32 4.78 -7.08
C LYS A 25 21.50 5.60 -8.07
N GLN A 26 21.10 5.01 -9.20
CA GLN A 26 20.21 5.66 -10.16
C GLN A 26 18.82 5.94 -9.55
N LEU A 27 18.22 4.95 -8.89
CA LEU A 27 16.93 5.12 -8.20
C LEU A 27 16.99 6.22 -7.15
N LEU A 28 18.08 6.27 -6.37
CA LEU A 28 18.29 7.33 -5.40
C LEU A 28 18.40 8.70 -6.06
N ARG A 29 19.15 8.83 -7.16
CA ARG A 29 19.29 10.08 -7.93
C ARG A 29 17.93 10.63 -8.37
N ASP A 30 17.05 9.77 -8.88
CA ASP A 30 15.71 10.16 -9.34
C ASP A 30 14.77 10.49 -8.16
N LEU A 31 15.00 9.87 -6.99
CA LEU A 31 14.22 10.10 -5.78
C LEU A 31 14.57 11.40 -5.05
N VAL A 32 15.85 11.80 -5.02
CA VAL A 32 16.31 13.02 -4.32
C VAL A 32 15.47 14.28 -4.66
N PRO A 33 15.18 14.62 -5.93
CA PRO A 33 14.37 15.80 -6.26
C PRO A 33 12.89 15.64 -5.84
N ALA A 34 12.35 14.41 -5.81
CA ALA A 34 10.97 14.14 -5.43
C ALA A 34 10.75 14.24 -3.90
N LEU A 35 11.81 14.11 -3.10
CA LEU A 35 11.73 14.19 -1.65
C LEU A 35 11.68 15.66 -1.17
N LYS A 36 10.69 16.00 -0.36
CA LYS A 36 10.55 17.33 0.26
C LYS A 36 11.63 17.57 1.31
N VAL A 37 11.98 18.83 1.56
CA VAL A 37 12.82 19.21 2.72
C VAL A 37 12.08 18.84 4.01
N GLY A 38 12.80 18.29 4.99
CA GLY A 38 12.24 17.64 6.18
C GLY A 38 11.71 16.22 5.92
N GLY A 39 11.64 15.79 4.66
CA GLY A 39 11.19 14.45 4.29
C GLY A 39 12.17 13.36 4.73
N THR A 40 11.61 12.19 5.05
CA THR A 40 12.38 11.00 5.43
C THR A 40 12.58 10.08 4.24
N LEU A 41 13.82 9.69 3.97
CA LEU A 41 14.19 8.60 3.07
C LEU A 41 14.58 7.39 3.92
N ILE A 42 13.87 6.28 3.73
CA ILE A 42 14.28 4.97 4.22
C ILE A 42 14.89 4.21 3.06
N TYR A 43 16.18 3.92 3.17
CA TYR A 43 16.88 3.02 2.25
C TYR A 43 17.03 1.66 2.91
N SER A 44 16.67 0.60 2.21
CA SER A 44 16.80 -0.76 2.75
C SER A 44 17.08 -1.78 1.68
N THR A 45 17.80 -2.83 2.04
CA THR A 45 18.11 -3.96 1.16
C THR A 45 18.03 -5.28 1.93
N CYS A 46 17.88 -6.39 1.20
CA CYS A 46 17.94 -7.76 1.74
C CYS A 46 19.24 -8.49 1.32
N THR A 47 20.33 -7.73 1.18
CA THR A 47 21.68 -8.19 0.79
C THR A 47 22.69 -7.82 1.87
N PHE A 48 23.81 -8.54 1.91
CA PHE A 48 24.92 -8.24 2.82
C PHE A 48 26.03 -7.41 2.18
N ALA A 49 26.06 -7.33 0.84
CA ALA A 49 27.11 -6.63 0.09
C ALA A 49 27.26 -5.17 0.55
N THR A 50 28.48 -4.70 0.78
CA THR A 50 28.74 -3.31 1.21
C THR A 50 28.52 -2.35 0.07
N GLU A 51 28.72 -2.81 -1.18
CA GLU A 51 28.54 -2.05 -2.41
C GLU A 51 27.09 -1.59 -2.58
N GLU A 52 26.15 -2.47 -2.24
CA GLU A 52 24.72 -2.20 -2.24
C GLU A 52 24.28 -1.45 -0.97
N ASN A 53 25.07 -1.42 0.10
CA ASN A 53 24.65 -0.89 1.40
C ASN A 53 25.39 0.41 1.74
N GLU A 54 26.45 0.31 2.54
CA GLU A 54 27.19 1.47 3.03
C GLU A 54 27.84 2.27 1.91
N GLU A 55 28.41 1.64 0.88
CA GLU A 55 29.02 2.36 -0.23
C GLU A 55 27.98 3.10 -1.09
N THR A 56 26.73 2.64 -1.10
CA THR A 56 25.63 3.34 -1.78
C THR A 56 25.16 4.55 -0.98
N ILE A 57 25.06 4.45 0.34
CA ILE A 57 24.73 5.60 1.21
C ILE A 57 25.89 6.60 1.27
N ASP A 58 27.13 6.13 1.37
CA ASP A 58 28.33 6.97 1.32
C ASP A 58 28.39 7.76 0.01
N TRP A 59 28.15 7.09 -1.13
CA TRP A 59 28.04 7.75 -2.43
C TRP A 59 26.95 8.83 -2.44
N LEU A 60 25.78 8.59 -1.81
CA LEU A 60 24.70 9.56 -1.75
C LEU A 60 25.11 10.81 -0.94
N LEU A 61 25.74 10.61 0.22
CA LEU A 61 26.21 11.70 1.09
C LEU A 61 27.31 12.54 0.41
N ASN A 62 28.20 11.88 -0.33
CA ASN A 62 29.28 12.54 -1.07
C ASN A 62 28.78 13.24 -2.34
N THR A 63 27.76 12.69 -3.01
CA THR A 63 27.16 13.28 -4.21
C THR A 63 26.31 14.51 -3.88
N TYR A 64 25.67 14.51 -2.70
CA TYR A 64 24.86 15.63 -2.22
C TYR A 64 25.33 16.12 -0.83
N PRO A 65 26.49 16.80 -0.75
CA PRO A 65 27.07 17.20 0.53
C PRO A 65 26.13 18.07 1.37
N GLY A 66 25.88 17.61 2.61
CA GLY A 66 25.01 18.29 3.56
C GLY A 66 23.53 18.32 3.17
N LEU A 67 23.10 17.61 2.12
CA LEU A 67 21.69 17.53 1.73
C LEU A 67 20.90 16.62 2.67
N PHE A 68 21.56 15.59 3.19
CA PHE A 68 20.98 14.58 4.05
C PHE A 68 21.70 14.49 5.38
N ARG A 69 20.93 14.19 6.43
CA ARG A 69 21.45 13.81 7.75
C ARG A 69 20.98 12.40 8.07
N LEU A 70 21.90 11.54 8.49
CA LEU A 70 21.57 10.20 8.98
C LEU A 70 21.00 10.28 10.39
N GLU A 71 19.89 9.58 10.59
CA GLU A 71 19.26 9.38 11.90
C GLU A 71 19.68 8.06 12.52
N ASN A 72 19.85 8.07 13.83
CA ASN A 72 20.16 6.86 14.57
C ASN A 72 18.91 5.96 14.67
N LEU A 73 19.12 4.66 14.54
CA LEU A 73 18.12 3.62 14.75
C LEU A 73 18.55 2.75 15.94
N ASP A 74 17.63 2.17 16.69
CA ASP A 74 17.89 1.52 17.98
C ASP A 74 17.82 -0.02 17.93
N PHE A 75 17.95 -0.62 16.75
CA PHE A 75 17.89 -2.07 16.54
C PHE A 75 19.04 -2.58 15.67
N GLY A 76 19.40 -3.87 15.79
CA GLY A 76 20.41 -4.50 14.93
C GLY A 76 21.85 -4.06 15.24
N SER A 77 22.79 -4.50 14.41
CA SER A 77 24.19 -4.09 14.50
C SER A 77 24.42 -2.77 13.76
N PRO A 78 25.34 -1.89 14.21
CA PRO A 78 25.75 -0.72 13.44
C PRO A 78 26.25 -1.08 12.03
N GLY A 79 25.98 -0.20 11.07
CA GLY A 79 26.59 -0.25 9.75
C GLY A 79 28.10 -0.03 9.81
N PHE A 80 28.78 -0.42 8.74
CA PHE A 80 30.24 -0.31 8.68
C PHE A 80 30.70 1.10 8.30
N THR A 81 31.68 1.63 9.02
CA THR A 81 32.37 2.90 8.67
C THR A 81 33.64 2.66 7.84
N SER A 82 33.92 1.41 7.51
CA SER A 82 35.01 1.01 6.62
C SER A 82 34.64 -0.27 5.89
N ALA A 83 34.87 -0.32 4.57
CA ALA A 83 34.63 -1.50 3.74
C ALA A 83 35.68 -1.58 2.63
N SER A 84 36.17 -2.78 2.32
CA SER A 84 37.09 -3.02 1.19
C SER A 84 38.29 -2.07 1.17
N SER A 85 38.90 -1.83 2.34
CA SER A 85 40.03 -0.92 2.56
C SER A 85 39.74 0.58 2.29
N LYS A 86 38.47 0.95 2.14
CA LYS A 86 38.02 2.35 2.08
C LYS A 86 37.48 2.79 3.43
N THR A 87 37.86 3.99 3.84
CA THR A 87 37.21 4.70 4.95
C THR A 87 35.94 5.33 4.42
N LEU A 88 34.81 5.04 5.06
CA LEU A 88 33.50 5.57 4.69
C LEU A 88 33.05 6.64 5.68
N HIS A 89 31.96 7.35 5.37
CA HIS A 89 31.44 8.40 6.23
C HIS A 89 31.12 7.88 7.65
N PRO A 90 31.59 8.55 8.72
CA PRO A 90 31.46 8.04 10.10
C PRO A 90 30.01 7.89 10.55
N ASP A 91 29.10 8.74 10.03
CA ASP A 91 27.67 8.61 10.32
C ASP A 91 27.04 7.30 9.82
N LEU A 92 27.70 6.51 8.98
CA LEU A 92 27.21 5.17 8.61
C LEU A 92 27.09 4.25 9.82
N ALA A 93 27.79 4.53 10.92
CA ALA A 93 27.54 3.86 12.20
C ALA A 93 26.10 4.05 12.73
N LYS A 94 25.32 4.99 12.19
CA LYS A 94 23.89 5.21 12.51
C LYS A 94 22.96 4.30 11.71
N THR A 95 23.43 3.72 10.59
CA THR A 95 22.67 2.73 9.82
C THR A 95 22.71 1.37 10.52
N ARG A 96 21.86 0.44 10.08
CA ARG A 96 21.67 -0.85 10.77
C ARG A 96 21.74 -2.03 9.83
N ARG A 97 22.40 -3.07 10.33
CA ARG A 97 22.47 -4.41 9.74
C ARG A 97 21.80 -5.41 10.67
N LEU A 98 20.90 -6.18 10.10
CA LEU A 98 20.32 -7.37 10.72
C LEU A 98 21.06 -8.57 10.13
N PHE A 99 21.69 -9.36 10.99
CA PHE A 99 22.40 -10.56 10.59
C PHE A 99 21.64 -11.81 11.03
N PRO A 100 21.56 -12.87 10.21
CA PRO A 100 20.86 -14.09 10.59
C PRO A 100 21.33 -14.68 11.92
N HIS A 101 22.64 -14.73 12.15
CA HIS A 101 23.24 -15.31 13.35
C HIS A 101 23.11 -14.45 14.62
N LYS A 102 22.66 -13.18 14.50
CA LYS A 102 22.47 -12.28 15.66
C LYS A 102 21.02 -11.92 15.93
N ASN A 103 20.17 -12.01 14.91
CA ASN A 103 18.84 -11.41 14.93
C ASN A 103 17.73 -12.38 14.52
N ASP A 104 18.03 -13.68 14.36
CA ASP A 104 17.10 -14.70 13.83
C ASP A 104 16.30 -14.17 12.64
N SER A 105 17.01 -13.64 11.65
CA SER A 105 16.43 -12.96 10.49
C SER A 105 17.02 -13.49 9.18
N GLU A 106 16.43 -13.11 8.04
CA GLU A 106 16.94 -13.45 6.71
C GLU A 106 18.13 -12.58 6.27
N GLY A 107 18.46 -11.55 7.04
CA GLY A 107 19.47 -10.56 6.72
C GLY A 107 18.91 -9.31 6.05
N PHE A 108 19.20 -8.14 6.60
CA PHE A 108 18.71 -6.85 6.09
C PHE A 108 19.69 -5.71 6.39
N TYR A 109 19.62 -4.65 5.58
CA TYR A 109 20.26 -3.36 5.84
C TYR A 109 19.20 -2.25 5.81
N VAL A 110 19.33 -1.26 6.70
CA VAL A 110 18.44 -0.11 6.79
C VAL A 110 19.21 1.17 7.11
N ALA A 111 18.94 2.24 6.37
CA ALA A 111 19.41 3.59 6.64
C ALA A 111 18.23 4.57 6.62
N LYS A 112 18.14 5.43 7.64
CA LYS A 112 17.14 6.51 7.73
C LYS A 112 17.84 7.85 7.53
N LEU A 113 17.45 8.58 6.49
CA LEU A 113 18.01 9.88 6.15
C LEU A 113 16.90 10.94 6.18
N ILE A 114 17.20 12.12 6.72
CA ILE A 114 16.33 13.30 6.65
C ILE A 114 16.94 14.28 5.65
N LYS A 115 16.14 14.74 4.68
CA LYS A 115 16.57 15.79 3.75
C LYS A 115 16.53 17.14 4.47
N VAL A 116 17.68 17.77 4.70
CA VAL A 116 17.78 18.97 5.54
C VAL A 116 17.75 20.28 4.77
N LYS A 117 18.06 20.26 3.47
CA LYS A 117 18.02 21.45 2.59
C LYS A 117 17.41 21.13 1.23
N GLY A 118 17.05 22.18 0.49
CA GLY A 118 16.67 22.06 -0.92
C GLY A 118 17.87 21.69 -1.79
N LEU A 119 17.61 21.20 -3.00
CA LEU A 119 18.65 21.22 -4.03
C LEU A 119 18.87 22.69 -4.41
N GLU A 120 20.12 23.12 -4.56
CA GLU A 120 20.41 24.45 -5.11
C GLU A 120 19.86 24.51 -6.54
N ASP A 121 19.13 25.59 -6.85
CA ASP A 121 18.27 25.69 -8.04
C ASP A 121 19.05 25.42 -9.34
N THR A 122 18.98 24.19 -9.87
CA THR A 122 19.00 24.02 -11.31
C THR A 122 17.64 24.48 -11.78
N ASN A 123 17.58 25.67 -12.40
CA ASN A 123 16.43 26.24 -13.12
C ASN A 123 15.47 25.15 -13.59
N THR A 124 14.53 24.77 -12.73
CA THR A 124 13.52 23.79 -13.08
C THR A 124 12.50 24.63 -13.79
N SER A 125 12.62 24.63 -15.12
CA SER A 125 11.60 25.09 -16.04
C SER A 125 10.26 24.73 -15.44
N GLN A 126 9.47 25.75 -15.13
CA GLN A 126 8.09 25.62 -14.70
C GLN A 126 7.45 24.57 -15.59
N ALA A 127 7.15 23.40 -15.02
CA ALA A 127 6.37 22.40 -15.72
C ALA A 127 5.10 23.12 -16.17
N SER A 128 4.98 23.23 -17.48
CA SER A 128 3.92 23.93 -18.18
C SER A 128 2.57 23.55 -17.59
N SER A 129 1.65 24.50 -17.65
CA SER A 129 0.23 24.35 -17.30
C SER A 129 -0.38 23.10 -17.93
N ASN A 130 -0.23 21.95 -17.26
CA ASN A 130 -0.87 20.72 -17.66
C ASN A 130 -2.30 20.80 -17.16
N LYS A 131 -3.25 20.74 -18.10
CA LYS A 131 -4.69 20.63 -17.87
C LYS A 131 -4.95 19.81 -16.61
N THR A 132 -5.46 20.45 -15.56
CA THR A 132 -5.81 19.78 -14.30
C THR A 132 -6.86 18.72 -14.64
N SER A 133 -6.47 17.45 -14.67
CA SER A 133 -7.42 16.35 -14.82
C SER A 133 -8.17 16.20 -13.51
N VAL A 134 -9.32 16.86 -13.41
CA VAL A 134 -10.21 16.72 -12.26
C VAL A 134 -10.89 15.35 -12.37
N LEU A 135 -10.63 14.45 -11.43
CA LEU A 135 -11.44 13.23 -11.32
C LEU A 135 -12.90 13.62 -11.13
N PRO A 136 -13.83 13.07 -11.92
CA PRO A 136 -15.25 13.34 -11.75
C PRO A 136 -15.67 12.92 -10.34
N LYS A 137 -16.14 13.87 -9.53
CA LYS A 137 -16.80 13.55 -8.27
C LYS A 137 -17.96 12.61 -8.56
N ALA A 138 -18.05 11.55 -7.77
CA ALA A 138 -19.16 10.62 -7.89
C ALA A 138 -20.46 11.36 -7.54
N SER A 139 -21.40 11.46 -8.50
CA SER A 139 -22.72 12.04 -8.22
C SER A 139 -23.47 11.17 -7.20
N ASP A 140 -23.98 11.84 -6.17
CA ASP A 140 -24.11 11.35 -4.79
C ASP A 140 -25.24 10.35 -4.53
N ASN A 141 -26.28 10.30 -5.36
CA ASN A 141 -27.51 9.55 -5.03
C ASN A 141 -27.30 8.04 -4.96
N LEU A 142 -26.44 7.48 -5.82
CA LEU A 142 -26.18 6.04 -5.87
C LEU A 142 -25.36 5.56 -4.67
N LEU A 143 -24.34 6.34 -4.26
CA LEU A 143 -23.56 6.05 -3.06
C LEU A 143 -24.40 6.21 -1.81
N ARG A 144 -25.18 7.29 -1.72
CA ARG A 144 -26.08 7.53 -0.58
C ARG A 144 -27.13 6.43 -0.44
N SER A 145 -27.73 5.98 -1.55
CA SER A 145 -28.70 4.87 -1.51
C SER A 145 -28.04 3.57 -1.09
N PHE A 146 -26.83 3.28 -1.60
CA PHE A 146 -26.06 2.10 -1.20
C PHE A 146 -25.67 2.14 0.29
N PHE A 147 -25.10 3.25 0.79
CA PHE A 147 -24.73 3.37 2.21
C PHE A 147 -25.94 3.27 3.14
N LYS A 148 -27.10 3.77 2.71
CA LYS A 148 -28.36 3.57 3.41
C LYS A 148 -28.82 2.10 3.37
N GLU A 149 -28.65 1.42 2.23
CA GLU A 149 -28.98 -0.01 2.07
C GLU A 149 -28.18 -0.88 3.06
N ILE A 150 -26.85 -0.66 3.13
CA ILE A 150 -25.98 -1.40 4.06
C ILE A 150 -26.02 -0.84 5.49
N LYS A 151 -26.85 0.19 5.75
CA LYS A 151 -27.01 0.83 7.06
C LYS A 151 -25.67 1.20 7.70
N LEU A 152 -24.82 1.83 6.91
CA LEU A 152 -23.55 2.38 7.37
C LEU A 152 -23.83 3.60 8.27
N GLU A 153 -23.05 3.71 9.34
CA GLU A 153 -23.05 4.86 10.25
C GLU A 153 -22.95 6.18 9.46
N ARG A 154 -23.73 7.18 9.89
CA ARG A 154 -24.01 8.40 9.13
C ARG A 154 -22.74 9.19 8.84
N ASP A 155 -21.90 9.43 9.83
CA ASP A 155 -20.71 10.26 9.66
C ASP A 155 -19.68 9.55 8.77
N CYS A 156 -19.51 8.24 8.92
CA CYS A 156 -18.71 7.42 8.00
C CYS A 156 -19.23 7.49 6.57
N ALA A 157 -20.53 7.32 6.36
CA ALA A 157 -21.16 7.39 5.04
C ALA A 157 -20.98 8.76 4.38
N LEU A 158 -21.13 9.85 5.15
CA LEU A 158 -20.92 11.22 4.65
C LEU A 158 -19.46 11.46 4.26
N ASN A 159 -18.51 11.02 5.09
CA ASN A 159 -17.08 11.15 4.81
C ASN A 159 -16.65 10.40 3.55
N LEU A 160 -17.11 9.16 3.39
CA LEU A 160 -16.85 8.35 2.21
C LEU A 160 -17.45 8.99 0.94
N ALA A 161 -18.71 9.41 1.00
CA ALA A 161 -19.39 10.02 -0.15
C ALA A 161 -18.73 11.34 -0.57
N ALA A 162 -18.38 12.21 0.40
CA ALA A 162 -17.79 13.53 0.12
C ALA A 162 -16.45 13.46 -0.63
N SER A 163 -15.72 12.35 -0.49
CA SER A 163 -14.41 12.12 -1.12
C SER A 163 -14.42 10.93 -2.08
N ALA A 164 -15.59 10.63 -2.65
CA ALA A 164 -15.74 9.59 -3.66
C ALA A 164 -15.60 10.14 -5.08
N TYR A 165 -14.95 9.36 -5.93
CA TYR A 165 -14.67 9.66 -7.32
C TYR A 165 -15.11 8.51 -8.21
N LYS A 166 -15.53 8.83 -9.44
CA LYS A 166 -15.96 7.86 -10.42
C LYS A 166 -15.00 7.80 -11.59
N ILE A 167 -14.53 6.61 -11.95
CA ILE A 167 -13.73 6.34 -13.15
C ILE A 167 -14.42 5.23 -13.93
N GLY A 168 -15.01 5.56 -15.08
CA GLY A 168 -15.87 4.65 -15.83
C GLY A 168 -17.10 4.27 -15.00
N TYR A 169 -17.32 2.98 -14.74
CA TYR A 169 -18.40 2.46 -13.90
C TYR A 169 -17.97 2.22 -12.44
N LYS A 170 -16.69 2.48 -12.09
CA LYS A 170 -16.13 2.17 -10.77
C LYS A 170 -16.12 3.38 -9.86
N TYR A 171 -16.40 3.16 -8.58
CA TYR A 171 -16.40 4.19 -7.53
C TYR A 171 -15.21 3.97 -6.59
N PHE A 172 -14.49 5.03 -6.27
CA PHE A 172 -13.31 4.99 -5.42
C PHE A 172 -13.38 6.05 -4.33
N PHE A 173 -12.91 5.74 -3.14
CA PHE A 173 -12.67 6.71 -2.08
C PHE A 173 -11.18 7.10 -2.04
N LEU A 174 -10.91 8.39 -2.07
CA LEU A 174 -9.58 8.95 -1.85
C LEU A 174 -9.67 10.02 -0.77
N ALA A 175 -8.85 9.88 0.27
CA ALA A 175 -8.75 10.92 1.29
C ALA A 175 -8.37 12.27 0.64
N PRO A 176 -8.97 13.40 1.07
CA PRO A 176 -8.76 14.71 0.43
C PRO A 176 -7.30 15.12 0.27
N ASP A 177 -6.45 14.83 1.26
CA ASP A 177 -5.03 15.19 1.21
C ASP A 177 -4.24 14.33 0.21
N ILE A 178 -4.60 13.05 0.08
CA ILE A 178 -4.04 12.15 -0.94
C ILE A 178 -4.48 12.59 -2.33
N TYR A 179 -5.76 12.95 -2.50
CA TYR A 179 -6.26 13.48 -3.77
C TYR A 179 -5.47 14.72 -4.20
N ARG A 180 -5.31 15.70 -3.30
CA ARG A 180 -4.52 16.91 -3.57
C ARG A 180 -3.07 16.61 -3.93
N LEU A 181 -2.46 15.64 -3.27
CA LEU A 181 -1.09 15.20 -3.56
C LEU A 181 -0.97 14.57 -4.95
N LEU A 182 -1.98 13.80 -5.38
CA LEU A 182 -1.96 13.09 -6.65
C LEU A 182 -2.35 13.94 -7.84
N LEU A 183 -3.15 15.01 -7.64
CA LEU A 183 -3.67 15.87 -8.71
C LEU A 183 -2.65 16.24 -9.82
N PRO A 184 -1.40 16.67 -9.50
CA PRO A 184 -0.41 17.02 -10.52
C PRO A 184 0.02 15.85 -11.42
N PHE A 185 -0.17 14.61 -10.94
CA PHE A 185 0.32 13.39 -11.56
C PHE A 185 -0.78 12.57 -12.24
N LEU A 186 -2.06 12.87 -12.00
CA LEU A 186 -3.17 12.09 -12.56
C LEU A 186 -3.28 12.15 -14.08
N SER A 187 -2.68 13.16 -14.72
CA SER A 187 -2.62 13.27 -16.18
C SER A 187 -1.48 12.45 -16.80
N SER A 188 -0.41 12.19 -16.05
CA SER A 188 0.79 11.49 -16.52
C SER A 188 0.88 10.04 -16.04
N LEU A 189 0.20 9.70 -14.95
CA LEU A 189 0.18 8.35 -14.38
C LEU A 189 -1.08 7.59 -14.80
N LYS A 190 -0.91 6.29 -15.08
CA LYS A 190 -2.01 5.33 -15.21
C LYS A 190 -2.05 4.50 -13.93
N PRO A 191 -2.84 4.89 -12.91
CA PRO A 191 -2.87 4.16 -11.64
C PRO A 191 -3.46 2.77 -11.86
N VAL A 192 -2.76 1.74 -11.36
CA VAL A 192 -3.29 0.37 -11.30
C VAL A 192 -4.37 0.26 -10.22
N TYR A 193 -4.15 0.93 -9.09
CA TYR A 193 -5.10 1.10 -8.00
C TYR A 193 -5.13 2.56 -7.58
N LEU A 194 -6.33 3.07 -7.29
CA LEU A 194 -6.52 4.46 -6.87
C LEU A 194 -7.47 4.48 -5.68
N GLY A 195 -6.93 4.68 -4.48
CA GLY A 195 -7.70 4.70 -3.23
C GLY A 195 -8.40 3.37 -2.94
N VAL A 196 -9.51 3.44 -2.21
CA VAL A 196 -10.34 2.27 -1.88
C VAL A 196 -11.41 2.10 -2.94
N HIS A 197 -11.43 0.96 -3.64
CA HIS A 197 -12.51 0.62 -4.55
C HIS A 197 -13.79 0.36 -3.75
N LEU A 198 -14.79 1.22 -3.90
CA LEU A 198 -16.06 1.16 -3.17
C LEU A 198 -17.01 0.16 -3.81
N GLY A 199 -17.10 0.16 -5.13
CA GLY A 199 -18.04 -0.67 -5.87
C GLY A 199 -18.11 -0.35 -7.35
N ASP A 200 -18.90 -1.15 -8.04
CA ASP A 200 -19.15 -1.05 -9.47
C ASP A 200 -20.63 -0.72 -9.71
N GLU A 201 -20.89 0.28 -10.53
CA GLU A 201 -22.25 0.62 -10.96
C GLU A 201 -22.75 -0.36 -12.02
N LYS A 202 -23.85 -1.02 -11.71
CA LYS A 202 -24.56 -1.95 -12.59
C LYS A 202 -26.05 -1.64 -12.55
N LYS A 203 -26.65 -1.34 -13.71
CA LYS A 203 -28.10 -1.14 -13.86
C LYS A 203 -28.70 -0.22 -12.77
N ASN A 204 -28.09 0.94 -12.53
CA ASN A 204 -28.48 1.93 -11.51
C ASN A 204 -28.41 1.42 -10.05
N ARG A 205 -27.60 0.40 -9.76
CA ARG A 205 -27.25 -0.03 -8.41
C ARG A 205 -25.73 -0.08 -8.27
N LEU A 206 -25.24 0.20 -7.08
CA LEU A 206 -23.84 -0.06 -6.74
C LEU A 206 -23.71 -1.48 -6.21
N GLU A 207 -22.92 -2.32 -6.89
CA GLU A 207 -22.48 -3.59 -6.33
C GLU A 207 -21.17 -3.34 -5.56
N PRO A 208 -21.11 -3.70 -4.26
CA PRO A 208 -19.97 -3.36 -3.43
C PRO A 208 -18.74 -4.17 -3.80
N ALA A 209 -17.58 -3.51 -3.77
CA ALA A 209 -16.31 -4.14 -4.04
C ALA A 209 -15.72 -4.81 -2.79
N GLN A 210 -14.90 -5.83 -3.01
CA GLN A 210 -14.19 -6.53 -1.93
C GLN A 210 -13.33 -5.58 -1.09
N ALA A 211 -12.69 -4.58 -1.72
CA ALA A 211 -11.87 -3.61 -1.01
C ALA A 211 -12.67 -2.82 0.03
N LEU A 212 -13.96 -2.51 -0.24
CA LEU A 212 -14.82 -1.87 0.74
C LEU A 212 -15.12 -2.77 1.94
N ALA A 213 -15.35 -4.08 1.73
CA ALA A 213 -15.59 -5.00 2.84
C ALA A 213 -14.40 -5.03 3.81
N LEU A 214 -13.17 -5.08 3.27
CA LEU A 214 -11.95 -5.12 4.05
C LEU A 214 -11.56 -3.74 4.64
N TYR A 215 -12.12 -2.66 4.11
CA TYR A 215 -11.91 -1.30 4.60
C TYR A 215 -12.84 -0.95 5.76
N LEU A 216 -14.08 -1.43 5.74
CA LEU A 216 -15.07 -1.12 6.77
C LEU A 216 -14.82 -1.91 8.06
N SER A 217 -14.90 -1.21 9.19
CA SER A 217 -15.09 -1.87 10.48
C SER A 217 -16.54 -2.37 10.58
N PRO A 218 -16.81 -3.64 10.92
CA PRO A 218 -18.17 -4.14 11.14
C PRO A 218 -18.96 -3.34 12.19
N LEU A 219 -18.27 -2.69 13.14
CA LEU A 219 -18.88 -1.83 14.17
C LEU A 219 -19.55 -0.57 13.61
N LEU A 220 -19.23 -0.19 12.37
CA LEU A 220 -19.84 0.96 11.69
C LEU A 220 -21.11 0.57 10.92
N LEU A 221 -21.49 -0.70 10.90
CA LEU A 221 -22.73 -1.17 10.27
C LEU A 221 -23.73 -1.59 11.34
N ALA A 222 -25.02 -1.43 11.03
CA ALA A 222 -26.07 -1.98 11.88
C ALA A 222 -26.00 -3.53 11.90
N PRO A 223 -26.32 -4.20 13.04
CA PRO A 223 -26.20 -5.65 13.18
C PRO A 223 -26.91 -6.45 12.07
N GLU A 224 -28.05 -5.96 11.58
CA GLU A 224 -28.81 -6.60 10.50
C GLU A 224 -28.14 -6.54 9.12
N SER A 225 -27.09 -5.73 8.97
CA SER A 225 -26.26 -5.67 7.76
C SER A 225 -25.04 -6.60 7.84
N LEU A 226 -24.81 -7.23 8.98
CA LEU A 226 -23.75 -8.20 9.19
C LEU A 226 -24.31 -9.61 8.99
N PHE A 227 -23.51 -10.50 8.43
CA PHE A 227 -23.78 -11.93 8.35
C PHE A 227 -22.64 -12.68 9.04
N PRO A 228 -22.77 -13.02 10.34
CA PRO A 228 -21.76 -13.77 11.07
C PRO A 228 -21.77 -15.25 10.62
N PHE A 229 -20.62 -15.74 10.18
CA PHE A 229 -20.44 -17.12 9.76
C PHE A 229 -19.96 -18.02 10.90
N SER A 230 -20.39 -19.28 10.85
CA SER A 230 -19.64 -20.38 11.44
C SER A 230 -18.33 -20.64 10.68
N LEU A 231 -17.44 -21.47 11.22
CA LEU A 231 -16.19 -21.83 10.52
C LEU A 231 -16.48 -22.50 9.17
N ASP A 232 -17.42 -23.44 9.12
CA ASP A 232 -17.76 -24.15 7.89
C ASP A 232 -18.33 -23.20 6.84
N GLN A 233 -19.23 -22.30 7.23
CA GLN A 233 -19.78 -21.28 6.34
C GLN A 233 -18.69 -20.33 5.82
N ALA A 234 -17.72 -19.97 6.66
CA ALA A 234 -16.60 -19.13 6.23
C ALA A 234 -15.72 -19.85 5.19
N ILE A 235 -15.43 -21.14 5.39
CA ILE A 235 -14.68 -21.95 4.44
C ILE A 235 -15.42 -22.06 3.10
N ASP A 236 -16.70 -22.38 3.13
CA ASP A 236 -17.53 -22.50 1.92
C ASP A 236 -17.66 -21.16 1.20
N TYR A 237 -17.80 -20.07 1.94
CA TYR A 237 -17.80 -18.72 1.38
C TYR A 237 -16.47 -18.38 0.68
N LEU A 238 -15.32 -18.72 1.28
CA LEU A 238 -14.00 -18.49 0.68
C LEU A 238 -13.74 -19.38 -0.54
N ARG A 239 -14.42 -20.54 -0.64
CA ARG A 239 -14.46 -21.37 -1.86
C ARG A 239 -15.39 -20.82 -2.93
N GLY A 240 -16.15 -19.77 -2.61
CA GLY A 240 -17.09 -19.12 -3.54
C GLY A 240 -18.47 -19.78 -3.58
N GLN A 241 -18.79 -20.64 -2.61
CA GLN A 241 -20.09 -21.29 -2.49
C GLN A 241 -21.13 -20.34 -1.89
N GLU A 242 -22.39 -20.61 -2.18
CA GLU A 242 -23.52 -19.87 -1.60
C GLU A 242 -23.88 -20.47 -0.25
N ILE A 243 -24.27 -19.60 0.70
CA ILE A 243 -24.56 -20.03 2.07
C ILE A 243 -26.08 -20.03 2.25
N PHE A 244 -26.63 -21.17 2.65
CA PHE A 244 -28.03 -21.34 2.98
C PHE A 244 -28.22 -21.19 4.49
N THR A 245 -29.30 -20.52 4.91
CA THR A 245 -29.59 -20.27 6.31
C THR A 245 -31.08 -20.07 6.55
N ASP A 246 -31.57 -20.58 7.67
CA ASP A 246 -32.95 -20.33 8.13
C ASP A 246 -33.07 -19.01 8.90
N GLN A 247 -31.98 -18.22 8.99
CA GLN A 247 -31.97 -16.94 9.67
C GLN A 247 -32.89 -15.93 8.96
N LYS A 248 -33.84 -15.37 9.71
CA LYS A 248 -34.70 -14.29 9.22
C LYS A 248 -33.96 -12.96 9.24
N MET A 249 -33.54 -12.51 8.07
CA MET A 249 -32.84 -11.24 7.88
C MET A 249 -33.48 -10.42 6.76
N ALA A 250 -33.34 -9.11 6.81
CA ALA A 250 -33.75 -8.25 5.71
C ALA A 250 -32.93 -8.55 4.45
N GLU A 251 -33.57 -8.59 3.27
CA GLU A 251 -32.86 -8.77 2.00
C GLU A 251 -31.88 -7.63 1.71
N GLY A 252 -30.87 -7.92 0.89
CA GLY A 252 -29.89 -6.93 0.42
C GLY A 252 -28.45 -7.33 0.69
N PHE A 253 -27.54 -6.39 0.48
CA PHE A 253 -26.12 -6.63 0.75
C PHE A 253 -25.84 -6.81 2.25
N LYS A 254 -25.07 -7.85 2.57
CA LYS A 254 -24.57 -8.16 3.91
C LYS A 254 -23.05 -8.23 3.90
N LEU A 255 -22.44 -7.67 4.93
CA LEU A 255 -21.02 -7.86 5.20
C LEU A 255 -20.86 -9.22 5.88
N ALA A 256 -20.25 -10.16 5.19
CA ALA A 256 -19.91 -11.46 5.75
C ALA A 256 -18.76 -11.29 6.73
N THR A 257 -18.91 -11.83 7.94
CA THR A 257 -17.92 -11.72 9.01
C THR A 257 -17.62 -13.08 9.64
N PHE A 258 -16.38 -13.30 10.03
CA PHE A 258 -15.97 -14.45 10.85
C PHE A 258 -15.13 -13.94 12.02
N ASP A 259 -15.47 -14.36 13.24
CA ASP A 259 -14.82 -13.90 14.48
C ASP A 259 -14.71 -12.37 14.60
N GLY A 260 -15.76 -11.66 14.16
CA GLY A 260 -15.80 -10.19 14.17
C GLY A 260 -14.98 -9.50 13.07
N PHE A 261 -14.29 -10.24 12.21
CA PHE A 261 -13.53 -9.69 11.08
C PHE A 261 -14.31 -9.79 9.76
N PRO A 262 -14.24 -8.76 8.90
CA PRO A 262 -14.89 -8.80 7.59
C PRO A 262 -14.16 -9.77 6.64
N LEU A 263 -14.92 -10.63 5.98
CA LEU A 263 -14.42 -11.52 4.93
C LEU A 263 -14.75 -11.03 3.53
N GLY A 264 -15.87 -10.35 3.35
CA GLY A 264 -16.34 -9.90 2.04
C GLY A 264 -17.84 -9.59 2.03
N TRP A 265 -18.40 -9.43 0.83
CA TRP A 265 -19.84 -9.18 0.67
C TRP A 265 -20.62 -10.44 0.30
N GLY A 266 -21.89 -10.46 0.68
CA GLY A 266 -22.90 -11.35 0.13
C GLY A 266 -24.20 -10.59 -0.13
N ASN A 267 -25.05 -11.11 -1.02
CA ASN A 267 -26.38 -10.54 -1.25
C ASN A 267 -27.43 -11.54 -0.78
N PHE A 268 -28.10 -11.23 0.33
CA PHE A 268 -29.07 -12.11 0.97
C PHE A 268 -30.44 -11.97 0.32
N LYS A 269 -31.01 -13.09 -0.12
CA LYS A 269 -32.38 -13.21 -0.66
C LYS A 269 -32.92 -14.60 -0.41
N GLN A 270 -34.18 -14.71 0.02
CA GLN A 270 -34.88 -15.99 0.18
C GLN A 270 -34.00 -17.08 0.86
N GLU A 271 -33.57 -16.83 2.10
CA GLU A 271 -32.81 -17.81 2.92
C GLU A 271 -31.43 -18.20 2.37
N ARG A 272 -30.93 -17.42 1.40
CA ARG A 272 -29.67 -17.68 0.72
C ARG A 272 -28.83 -16.43 0.62
N LEU A 273 -27.57 -16.54 1.04
CA LEU A 273 -26.55 -15.52 0.83
C LEU A 273 -25.79 -15.85 -0.46
N LYS A 274 -26.09 -15.10 -1.53
CA LYS A 274 -25.32 -15.18 -2.77
C LYS A 274 -23.91 -14.66 -2.52
N ASN A 275 -22.92 -15.43 -2.95
CA ASN A 275 -21.51 -15.15 -2.73
C ASN A 275 -20.97 -14.07 -3.70
N PHE A 276 -20.38 -13.00 -3.14
CA PHE A 276 -19.70 -11.94 -3.89
C PHE A 276 -18.18 -11.95 -3.70
N PHE A 277 -17.62 -13.01 -3.10
CA PHE A 277 -16.18 -13.17 -2.92
C PHE A 277 -15.46 -13.27 -4.29
N PRO A 278 -14.38 -12.50 -4.51
CA PRO A 278 -13.72 -12.43 -5.82
C PRO A 278 -13.24 -13.79 -6.32
N LYS A 279 -13.59 -14.13 -7.57
CA LYS A 279 -13.22 -15.42 -8.18
C LYS A 279 -11.72 -15.70 -8.15
N SER A 280 -10.89 -14.67 -8.32
CA SER A 280 -9.43 -14.77 -8.32
C SER A 280 -8.82 -15.04 -6.95
N LEU A 281 -9.57 -14.78 -5.87
CA LEU A 281 -9.11 -14.97 -4.49
C LEU A 281 -9.69 -16.25 -3.85
N ARG A 282 -10.56 -16.97 -4.55
CA ARG A 282 -11.20 -18.17 -4.03
C ARG A 282 -10.15 -19.21 -3.69
N ASN A 283 -10.21 -19.69 -2.45
CA ASN A 283 -9.33 -20.74 -1.99
C ASN A 283 -9.61 -22.04 -2.74
N LYS A 284 -8.55 -22.70 -3.18
CA LYS A 284 -8.58 -24.11 -3.61
C LYS A 284 -8.34 -25.08 -2.44
N LEU A 285 -8.41 -24.57 -1.20
CA LEU A 285 -8.31 -25.39 0.01
C LEU A 285 -9.33 -26.53 -0.02
#